data_AF-A0A7S0FX98-F1
#
_entry.id   AF-A0A7S0FX98-F1
#
_cell.length_a   1.000
_cell.length_b   1.000
_cell.length_c   1.000
_cell.angle_alpha   90.00
_cell.angle_beta   90.00
_cell.angle_gamma   90.00
#
_symmetry.space_group_name_H-M   'P 1'
#
loop_
_entity.id
_entity.type
_entity.pdbx_description
1 polymer ?
#
loop_
_entity_poly.entity_id
_entity_poly.type
_entity_poly.pdbx_seq_one_letter_code
_entity_poly.pdbx_strand_id
1 'polypeptide(L)'
;MAKHADQAPGMLYNLEFPWTEQGLMELGPEWLTKAFHEAGTMPKDNRVTRVFASEGQVTTGNNGGKFLFQVEYEKEDPDLHTNLFAKVPFPLEGKTRSDRLSSSVYKQPQELYEINTYRLLEATLPMRIPRFYFGDISNDTSNWILITERVAFASPEPFDFAGPGEK
;
A
#
# COMPACT_ATOMS: atom_id res chain seq x y z
N MET A 1 4.23 23.81 12.95
CA MET A 1 2.88 23.18 12.98
C MET A 1 3.00 21.81 12.34
N ALA A 2 2.26 20.82 12.84
CA ALA A 2 2.31 19.46 12.31
C ALA A 2 1.61 19.41 10.95
N LYS A 3 2.34 19.07 9.87
CA LYS A 3 1.86 19.09 8.47
C LYS A 3 1.24 17.77 8.02
N HIS A 4 0.78 16.92 8.95
CA HIS A 4 0.37 15.54 8.65
C HIS A 4 -0.90 15.44 7.79
N ALA A 5 -1.66 16.52 7.66
CA ALA A 5 -2.83 16.61 6.79
C ALA A 5 -2.51 17.19 5.40
N ASP A 6 -1.30 17.70 5.20
CA ASP A 6 -0.91 18.38 3.96
C ASP A 6 -0.44 17.36 2.92
N GLN A 7 -0.65 17.70 1.64
CA GLN A 7 0.04 17.01 0.56
C GLN A 7 1.49 17.44 0.51
N ALA A 8 2.38 16.48 0.26
CA ALA A 8 3.79 16.73 0.02
C ALA A 8 4.34 15.62 -0.88
N PRO A 9 5.38 15.93 -1.68
CA PRO A 9 6.03 14.92 -2.47
C PRO A 9 6.72 13.87 -1.60
N GLY A 10 6.74 12.64 -2.11
CA GLY A 10 7.55 11.57 -1.58
C GLY A 10 9.02 11.73 -1.92
N MET A 11 9.89 11.24 -1.04
CA MET A 11 11.33 11.40 -1.19
C MET A 11 11.95 10.46 -2.25
N LEU A 12 11.26 9.40 -2.66
CA LEU A 12 11.79 8.41 -3.60
C LEU A 12 11.50 8.78 -5.06
N TYR A 13 10.28 9.24 -5.34
CA TYR A 13 9.83 9.51 -6.72
C TYR A 13 9.48 10.99 -6.96
N ASN A 14 9.55 11.84 -5.93
CA ASN A 14 9.17 13.26 -6.01
C ASN A 14 7.74 13.47 -6.56
N LEU A 15 6.85 12.54 -6.25
CA LEU A 15 5.43 12.61 -6.56
C LEU A 15 4.65 12.91 -5.29
N GLU A 16 3.69 13.82 -5.35
CA GLU A 16 2.60 13.83 -4.36
C GLU A 16 1.82 12.52 -4.51
N PHE A 17 1.41 11.95 -3.39
CA PHE A 17 0.76 10.64 -3.35
C PHE A 17 -0.44 10.66 -2.40
N PRO A 18 -1.47 9.83 -2.65
CA PRO A 18 -2.57 9.64 -1.73
C PRO A 18 -2.12 8.78 -0.55
N TRP A 19 -2.50 9.16 0.67
CA TRP A 19 -2.27 8.35 1.89
C TRP A 19 -3.60 7.92 2.54
N THR A 20 -4.69 7.98 1.79
CA THR A 20 -6.03 7.51 2.17
C THR A 20 -6.65 6.77 0.99
N GLU A 21 -7.58 5.86 1.29
CA GLU A 21 -8.35 5.18 0.25
C GLU A 21 -9.11 6.17 -0.63
N GLN A 22 -9.82 7.11 0.00
CA GLN A 22 -10.56 8.15 -0.72
C GLN A 22 -9.65 8.96 -1.64
N GLY A 23 -8.49 9.40 -1.15
CA GLY A 23 -7.54 10.16 -1.96
C GLY A 23 -7.00 9.36 -3.16
N LEU A 24 -6.82 8.05 -3.00
CA LEU A 24 -6.41 7.18 -4.10
C LEU A 24 -7.53 7.03 -5.14
N MET A 25 -8.79 6.94 -4.71
CA MET A 25 -9.93 6.91 -5.62
C MET A 25 -10.13 8.23 -6.37
N GLU A 26 -9.88 9.36 -5.70
CA GLU A 26 -9.97 10.70 -6.28
C GLU A 26 -8.89 10.96 -7.33
N LEU A 27 -7.63 10.59 -7.03
CA LEU A 27 -6.51 10.73 -7.98
C LEU A 27 -6.57 9.70 -9.11
N GLY A 28 -7.08 8.50 -8.81
CA GLY A 28 -7.55 7.53 -9.79
C GLY A 28 -6.49 6.98 -10.76
N PRO A 29 -6.93 6.53 -11.95
CA PRO A 29 -6.09 5.83 -12.92
C PRO A 29 -4.86 6.60 -13.41
N GLU A 30 -4.99 7.92 -13.60
CA GLU A 30 -3.91 8.75 -14.14
C GLU A 30 -2.73 8.82 -13.17
N TRP A 31 -3.02 9.00 -11.88
CA TRP A 31 -2.00 9.02 -10.85
C TRP A 31 -1.32 7.65 -10.70
N LEU A 32 -2.09 6.56 -10.65
CA LEU A 32 -1.52 5.21 -10.55
C LEU A 32 -0.65 4.87 -11.77
N THR A 33 -1.07 5.27 -12.96
CA THR A 33 -0.26 5.10 -14.17
C THR A 33 1.09 5.79 -14.03
N LYS A 34 1.09 7.06 -13.60
CA LYS A 34 2.33 7.80 -13.35
C LYS A 34 3.17 7.13 -12.26
N ALA A 35 2.56 6.78 -11.14
CA ALA A 35 3.24 6.17 -10.00
C ALA A 35 3.92 4.84 -10.37
N PHE A 36 3.20 3.93 -11.04
CA PHE A 36 3.76 2.63 -11.46
C PHE A 36 4.84 2.77 -12.54
N HIS A 37 4.71 3.76 -13.42
CA HIS A 37 5.75 4.09 -14.38
C HIS A 37 7.01 4.65 -13.73
N GLU A 38 6.91 5.54 -12.74
CA GLU A 38 8.06 6.09 -12.01
C GLU A 38 8.73 5.01 -11.14
N ALA A 39 7.93 4.11 -10.55
CA ALA A 39 8.44 2.96 -9.81
C ALA A 39 9.05 1.87 -10.70
N GLY A 40 8.78 1.90 -12.02
CA GLY A 40 9.25 0.88 -12.98
C GLY A 40 8.53 -0.46 -12.85
N THR A 41 7.35 -0.50 -12.23
CA THR A 41 6.59 -1.73 -11.92
C THR A 41 5.55 -2.08 -13.00
N MET A 42 5.30 -1.15 -13.92
CA MET A 42 4.43 -1.32 -15.09
C MET A 42 5.15 -0.90 -16.39
N PRO A 43 4.98 -1.62 -17.52
CA PRO A 43 5.54 -1.24 -18.81
C PRO A 43 5.07 0.14 -19.28
N LYS A 44 5.97 0.94 -19.87
CA LYS A 44 5.70 2.33 -20.29
C LYS A 44 4.62 2.48 -21.36
N ASP A 45 4.29 1.41 -22.07
CA ASP A 45 3.28 1.37 -23.11
C ASP A 45 1.91 0.84 -22.60
N ASN A 46 1.77 0.58 -21.31
CA ASN A 46 0.52 0.23 -20.66
C ASN A 46 0.04 1.38 -19.76
N ARG A 47 -1.19 1.30 -19.26
CA ARG A 47 -1.73 2.26 -18.27
C ARG A 47 -2.86 1.65 -17.47
N VAL A 48 -3.09 2.19 -16.28
CA VAL A 48 -4.32 1.93 -15.53
C VAL A 48 -5.45 2.69 -16.20
N THR A 49 -6.58 2.03 -16.45
CA THR A 49 -7.77 2.61 -17.07
C THR A 49 -8.89 2.85 -16.06
N ARG A 50 -8.99 2.02 -15.03
CA ARG A 50 -10.02 2.12 -13.99
C ARG A 50 -9.48 1.69 -12.63
N VAL A 51 -10.05 2.25 -11.58
CA VAL A 51 -9.76 1.92 -10.17
C VAL A 51 -11.08 1.69 -9.45
N PHE A 52 -11.14 0.66 -8.63
CA PHE A 52 -12.32 0.30 -7.85
C PHE A 52 -11.92 0.04 -6.41
N ALA A 53 -12.71 0.54 -5.45
CA ALA A 53 -12.64 0.03 -4.09
C ALA A 53 -13.02 -1.45 -4.10
N SER A 54 -12.26 -2.30 -3.40
CA SER A 54 -12.65 -3.69 -3.23
C SER A 54 -13.55 -3.87 -2.02
N GLU A 55 -14.40 -4.88 -2.07
CA GLU A 55 -15.13 -5.31 -0.89
C GLU A 55 -14.19 -5.93 0.15
N GLY A 56 -14.45 -5.61 1.42
CA GLY A 56 -13.71 -6.14 2.57
C GLY A 56 -12.85 -5.10 3.26
N GLN A 57 -13.03 -4.98 4.58
CA GLN A 57 -12.24 -4.08 5.42
C GLN A 57 -11.10 -4.85 6.08
N VAL A 58 -9.89 -4.32 5.98
CA VAL A 58 -8.73 -4.86 6.72
C VAL A 58 -8.67 -4.18 8.08
N THR A 59 -9.27 -4.80 9.09
CA THR A 59 -9.45 -4.21 10.44
C THR A 59 -8.35 -4.57 11.44
N THR A 60 -7.34 -5.34 11.03
CA THR A 60 -6.30 -5.87 11.92
C THR A 60 -4.94 -5.15 11.76
N GLY A 61 -4.14 -5.24 12.82
CA GLY A 61 -2.80 -4.64 12.90
C GLY A 61 -2.79 -3.20 13.42
N ASN A 62 -1.68 -2.78 14.02
CA ASN A 62 -1.53 -1.52 14.75
C ASN A 62 -0.57 -0.51 14.11
N ASN A 63 0.09 -0.86 13.00
CA ASN A 63 1.12 -0.03 12.36
C ASN A 63 0.67 0.55 11.00
N GLY A 64 -0.58 1.02 10.91
CA GLY A 64 -1.11 1.69 9.72
C GLY A 64 -2.46 1.17 9.25
N GLY A 65 -3.19 2.08 8.59
CA GLY A 65 -4.40 1.80 7.85
C GLY A 65 -4.12 0.94 6.62
N LYS A 66 -5.13 0.20 6.19
CA LYS A 66 -5.02 -0.77 5.10
C LYS A 66 -6.32 -0.80 4.33
N PHE A 67 -6.22 -0.87 3.01
CA PHE A 67 -7.39 -1.04 2.15
C PHE A 67 -7.04 -1.88 0.92
N LEU A 68 -8.09 -2.46 0.33
CA LEU A 68 -8.01 -3.30 -0.84
C LEU A 68 -8.65 -2.56 -2.01
N PHE A 69 -8.05 -2.64 -3.18
CA PHE A 69 -8.59 -2.02 -4.38
C PHE A 69 -8.26 -2.86 -5.61
N GLN A 70 -9.00 -2.62 -6.68
CA GLN A 70 -8.81 -3.25 -7.97
C GLN A 70 -8.46 -2.22 -9.03
N VAL A 71 -7.74 -2.67 -10.04
CA VAL A 71 -7.39 -1.88 -11.22
C VAL A 71 -7.66 -2.67 -12.49
N GLU A 72 -8.04 -1.97 -13.55
CA GLU A 72 -8.00 -2.49 -14.91
C GLU A 72 -6.84 -1.80 -15.65
N TYR A 73 -6.15 -2.56 -16.50
CA TYR A 73 -5.09 -2.04 -17.37
C TYR A 73 -5.60 -1.95 -18.81
N GLU A 74 -5.00 -1.07 -19.61
CA GLU A 74 -5.35 -0.95 -21.04
C GLU A 74 -4.98 -2.23 -21.80
N LYS A 75 -3.81 -2.78 -21.52
CA LYS A 75 -3.33 -4.02 -22.12
C LYS A 75 -3.30 -5.10 -21.05
N GLU A 76 -3.85 -6.26 -21.39
CA GLU A 76 -3.69 -7.45 -20.56
C GLU A 76 -2.21 -7.81 -20.48
N ASP A 77 -1.74 -7.99 -19.25
CA ASP A 77 -0.37 -8.39 -18.95
C ASP A 77 -0.41 -9.42 -17.82
N PRO A 78 -0.01 -10.68 -18.07
CA PRO A 78 -0.08 -11.75 -17.07
C PRO A 78 0.81 -11.48 -15.85
N ASP A 79 1.78 -10.58 -15.95
CA ASP A 79 2.67 -10.21 -14.85
C ASP A 79 2.10 -9.05 -14.00
N LEU A 80 1.00 -8.41 -14.44
CA LEU A 80 0.33 -7.33 -13.72
C LEU A 80 -0.91 -7.83 -12.96
N HIS A 81 -0.85 -7.72 -11.64
CA HIS A 81 -1.96 -7.98 -10.74
C HIS A 81 -3.01 -6.87 -10.81
N THR A 82 -4.27 -7.28 -10.90
CA THR A 82 -5.44 -6.38 -10.90
C THR A 82 -6.03 -6.19 -9.51
N ASN A 83 -5.73 -7.10 -8.57
CA ASN A 83 -6.13 -6.98 -7.17
C ASN A 83 -4.94 -6.51 -6.35
N LEU A 84 -5.06 -5.32 -5.75
CA LEU A 84 -3.98 -4.65 -5.06
C LEU A 84 -4.35 -4.37 -3.60
N PHE A 85 -3.30 -4.21 -2.80
CA PHE A 85 -3.36 -3.88 -1.39
C PHE A 85 -2.55 -2.62 -1.15
N ALA A 86 -3.11 -1.68 -0.40
CA ALA A 86 -2.41 -0.49 0.05
C ALA A 86 -2.32 -0.48 1.57
N LYS A 87 -1.11 -0.19 2.07
CA LYS A 87 -0.85 0.18 3.45
C LYS A 87 -0.55 1.67 3.48
N VAL A 88 -1.16 2.35 4.43
CA VAL A 88 -1.10 3.81 4.60
C VAL A 88 -1.04 4.15 6.08
N PRO A 89 -0.67 5.38 6.45
CA PRO A 89 -0.80 5.80 7.84
C PRO A 89 -2.25 5.79 8.32
N PHE A 90 -2.43 5.61 9.62
CA PHE A 90 -3.72 5.89 10.24
C PHE A 90 -4.06 7.38 10.20
N PRO A 91 -5.35 7.75 10.21
CA PRO A 91 -5.76 9.13 10.44
C PRO A 91 -5.21 9.67 11.77
N LEU A 92 -4.88 10.97 11.83
CA LEU A 92 -4.41 11.64 13.06
C LEU A 92 -5.58 12.06 13.98
N GLU A 93 -6.68 11.32 13.92
CA GLU A 93 -7.93 11.62 14.61
C GLU A 93 -8.60 10.34 15.10
N GLY A 94 -9.63 10.48 15.94
CA GLY A 94 -10.38 9.35 16.46
C GLY A 94 -9.55 8.34 17.27
N LYS A 95 -9.94 7.07 17.20
CA LYS A 95 -9.39 5.99 18.03
C LYS A 95 -7.95 5.60 17.64
N THR A 96 -7.56 5.82 16.39
CA THR A 96 -6.24 5.43 15.86
C THR A 96 -5.21 6.57 15.94
N ARG A 97 -5.56 7.73 16.52
CA ARG A 97 -4.65 8.87 16.67
C ARG A 97 -3.36 8.51 17.42
N SER A 98 -3.46 7.77 18.53
CA SER A 98 -2.28 7.32 19.27
C SER A 98 -1.43 6.36 18.44
N ASP A 99 -2.07 5.49 17.67
CA ASP A 99 -1.39 4.54 16.80
C ASP A 99 -0.64 5.27 15.69
N ARG A 100 -1.25 6.26 15.03
CA ARG A 100 -0.60 7.14 14.04
C ARG A 100 0.64 7.85 14.62
N LEU A 101 0.50 8.45 15.80
CA LEU A 101 1.60 9.12 16.47
C LEU A 101 2.75 8.14 16.76
N SER A 102 2.42 6.95 17.28
CA SER A 102 3.43 5.98 17.66
C SER A 102 4.08 5.26 16.49
N SER A 103 3.34 4.96 15.41
CA SER A 103 3.82 4.12 14.31
C SER A 103 4.60 4.92 13.27
N SER A 104 4.21 6.18 13.03
CA SER A 104 4.82 6.97 11.96
C SER A 104 5.42 8.29 12.41
N VAL A 105 4.77 9.05 13.31
CA VAL A 105 5.28 10.39 13.67
C VAL A 105 6.51 10.28 14.57
N TYR A 106 6.47 9.42 15.59
CA TYR A 106 7.57 9.24 16.54
C TYR A 106 8.55 8.13 16.14
N LYS A 107 8.21 7.33 15.13
CA LYS A 107 9.02 6.18 14.67
C LYS A 107 9.46 6.28 13.21
N GLN A 108 9.32 7.44 12.58
CA GLN A 108 9.94 7.66 11.28
C GLN A 108 11.46 7.38 11.37
N PRO A 109 12.08 6.64 10.43
CA PRO A 109 11.56 6.21 9.13
C PRO A 109 11.24 4.70 9.05
N GLN A 110 10.55 4.11 10.03
CA GLN A 110 10.27 2.66 10.01
C GLN A 110 9.59 2.18 8.72
N GLU A 111 8.70 2.98 8.14
CA GLU A 111 7.98 2.64 6.91
C GLU A 111 8.86 2.73 5.66
N LEU A 112 9.90 3.58 5.67
CA LEU A 112 10.92 3.59 4.61
C LEU A 112 11.67 2.26 4.58
N TYR A 113 11.92 1.63 5.73
CA TYR A 113 12.55 0.31 5.77
C TYR A 113 11.66 -0.77 5.19
N GLU A 114 10.36 -0.74 5.47
CA GLU A 114 9.39 -1.66 4.85
C GLU A 114 9.32 -1.47 3.33
N ILE A 115 9.16 -0.22 2.87
CA ILE A 115 9.15 0.11 1.43
C ILE A 115 10.43 -0.37 0.74
N ASN A 116 11.61 -0.09 1.31
CA ASN A 116 12.87 -0.52 0.72
C ASN A 116 13.11 -2.03 0.80
N THR A 117 12.54 -2.70 1.80
CA THR A 117 12.58 -4.17 1.89
C THR A 117 11.88 -4.77 0.67
N TYR A 118 10.69 -4.30 0.30
CA TYR A 118 10.00 -4.77 -0.91
C TYR A 118 10.79 -4.44 -2.18
N ARG A 119 11.31 -3.21 -2.31
CA ARG A 119 12.10 -2.77 -3.48
C ARG A 119 13.39 -3.58 -3.68
N LEU A 120 14.03 -4.01 -2.59
CA LEU A 120 15.30 -4.74 -2.65
C LEU A 120 15.10 -6.26 -2.76
N LEU A 121 14.15 -6.80 -2.00
CA LEU A 121 14.05 -8.25 -1.82
C LEU A 121 13.34 -8.97 -2.97
N GLU A 122 12.52 -8.27 -3.74
CA GLU A 122 11.82 -8.86 -4.90
C GLU A 122 12.77 -9.56 -5.88
N ALA A 123 13.99 -9.02 -6.05
CA ALA A 123 14.98 -9.60 -6.96
C ALA A 123 15.89 -10.68 -6.33
N THR A 124 15.80 -10.93 -5.01
CA THR A 124 16.87 -11.66 -4.29
C THR A 124 16.42 -12.85 -3.46
N LEU A 125 15.13 -12.93 -3.09
CA LEU A 125 14.65 -14.02 -2.24
C LEU A 125 14.32 -15.30 -3.02
N PRO A 126 14.61 -16.49 -2.47
CA PRO A 126 14.28 -17.77 -3.10
C PRO A 126 12.80 -18.16 -2.95
N MET A 127 11.97 -17.31 -2.36
CA MET A 127 10.53 -17.49 -2.19
C MET A 127 9.77 -16.30 -2.76
N ARG A 128 8.55 -16.55 -3.25
CA ARG A 128 7.66 -15.47 -3.70
C ARG A 128 7.26 -14.61 -2.50
N ILE A 129 7.46 -13.31 -2.64
CA ILE A 129 6.90 -12.27 -1.78
C ILE A 129 5.83 -11.50 -2.55
N PRO A 130 4.97 -10.71 -1.86
CA PRO A 130 4.05 -9.82 -2.57
C PRO A 130 4.81 -8.89 -3.52
N ARG A 131 4.44 -8.89 -4.81
CA ARG A 131 4.98 -7.99 -5.83
C ARG A 131 4.82 -6.54 -5.41
N PHE A 132 5.89 -5.76 -5.53
CA PHE A 132 5.88 -4.33 -5.26
C PHE A 132 5.30 -3.56 -6.46
N TYR A 133 4.44 -2.57 -6.20
CA TYR A 133 3.89 -1.71 -7.25
C TYR A 133 4.31 -0.26 -7.07
N PHE A 134 4.20 0.28 -5.86
CA PHE A 134 4.61 1.64 -5.56
C PHE A 134 4.80 1.78 -4.06
N GLY A 135 5.67 2.69 -3.64
CA GLY A 135 5.75 3.05 -2.24
C GLY A 135 6.66 4.24 -2.03
N ASP A 136 6.22 5.19 -1.23
CA ASP A 136 6.96 6.41 -0.94
C ASP A 136 6.59 6.96 0.43
N ILE A 137 7.42 7.87 0.94
CA ILE A 137 7.27 8.53 2.24
C ILE A 137 7.69 9.99 2.12
N SER A 138 6.97 10.86 2.80
CA SER A 138 7.34 12.28 2.93
C SER A 138 7.95 12.56 4.30
N ASN A 139 9.14 13.17 4.31
CA ASN A 139 9.77 13.65 5.55
C ASN A 139 9.07 14.90 6.12
N ASP A 140 8.32 15.63 5.29
CA ASP A 140 7.66 16.86 5.71
C ASP A 140 6.35 16.60 6.46
N THR A 141 5.63 15.55 6.05
CA THR A 141 4.26 15.26 6.55
C THR A 141 4.17 13.93 7.29
N SER A 142 5.24 13.13 7.31
CA SER A 142 5.25 11.73 7.77
C SER A 142 4.18 10.85 7.13
N ASN A 143 3.56 11.29 6.02
CA ASN A 143 2.65 10.48 5.23
C ASN A 143 3.47 9.50 4.40
N TRP A 144 2.89 8.35 4.11
CA TRP A 144 3.51 7.31 3.31
C TRP A 144 2.43 6.46 2.65
N ILE A 145 2.82 5.71 1.63
CA ILE A 145 2.00 4.69 1.01
C ILE A 145 2.89 3.52 0.60
N LEU A 146 2.36 2.31 0.70
CA LEU A 146 2.95 1.10 0.15
C LEU A 146 1.85 0.32 -0.57
N ILE A 147 2.03 0.09 -1.87
CA ILE A 147 1.14 -0.66 -2.74
C ILE A 147 1.84 -1.95 -3.17
N THR A 148 1.18 -3.07 -2.94
CA THR A 148 1.65 -4.41 -3.34
C THR A 148 0.54 -5.19 -4.03
N GLU A 149 0.88 -6.34 -4.61
CA GLU A 149 -0.15 -7.34 -4.96
C GLU A 149 -0.99 -7.68 -3.71
N ARG A 150 -2.29 -7.91 -3.92
CA ARG A 150 -3.14 -8.52 -2.90
C ARG A 150 -2.88 -10.02 -2.90
N VAL A 151 -2.35 -10.54 -1.80
CA VAL A 151 -2.24 -11.98 -1.58
C VAL A 151 -3.55 -12.51 -1.02
N ALA A 152 -4.16 -13.46 -1.71
CA ALA A 152 -5.35 -14.16 -1.22
C ALA A 152 -4.96 -15.15 -0.11
N PHE A 153 -5.82 -15.26 0.92
CA PHE A 153 -5.68 -16.34 1.88
C PHE A 153 -5.93 -17.69 1.21
N ALA A 154 -5.17 -18.71 1.58
CA ALA A 154 -5.32 -20.07 1.05
C ALA A 154 -6.66 -20.72 1.44
N SER A 155 -7.26 -20.28 2.55
CA SER A 155 -8.60 -20.68 2.99
C SER A 155 -9.33 -19.47 3.60
N PRO A 156 -10.64 -19.31 3.36
CA PRO A 156 -11.45 -18.32 4.06
C PRO A 156 -11.74 -18.70 5.51
N GLU A 157 -11.55 -19.97 5.89
CA GLU A 157 -11.67 -20.44 7.26
C GLU A 157 -10.54 -19.86 8.12
N PRO A 158 -10.82 -19.30 9.32
CA PRO A 158 -9.79 -18.95 10.27
C PRO A 158 -8.89 -20.17 10.51
N PHE A 159 -7.57 -19.95 10.51
CA PHE A 159 -6.65 -21.00 10.88
C PHE A 159 -6.93 -21.38 12.35
N ASP A 160 -7.34 -22.62 12.59
CA ASP A 160 -7.65 -23.10 13.94
C ASP A 160 -6.35 -23.26 14.73
N PHE A 161 -6.01 -22.24 15.52
CA PHE A 161 -4.86 -22.26 16.42
C PHE A 161 -5.02 -23.26 17.58
N ALA A 162 -6.21 -23.84 17.79
CA ALA A 162 -6.45 -24.82 18.85
C ALA A 162 -6.00 -26.25 18.48
N GLY A 163 -5.67 -26.51 17.20
CA GLY A 163 -5.41 -27.88 16.72
C GLY A 163 -6.67 -28.75 16.75
N PRO A 164 -6.61 -29.98 16.20
CA PRO A 164 -7.75 -30.90 16.28
C PRO A 164 -8.00 -31.24 17.75
N GLY A 165 -8.98 -30.58 18.36
CA GLY A 165 -9.41 -30.87 19.72
C GLY A 165 -9.77 -32.35 19.83
N GLU A 166 -9.19 -33.02 20.83
CA GLU A 166 -9.63 -34.33 21.28
C GLU A 166 -11.15 -34.26 21.54
N LYS A 167 -11.91 -35.00 20.74
CA LYS A 167 -13.30 -35.37 21.02
C LYS A 167 -13.32 -36.63 21.87
#